data_AF-A0A553KXD0-F1
#
_entry.id   AF-A0A553KXD0-F1
#
_cell.length_a   1.000
_cell.length_b   1.000
_cell.length_c   1.000
_cell.angle_alpha   90.00
_cell.angle_beta   90.00
_cell.angle_gamma   90.00
#
_symmetry.space_group_name_H-M   'P 1'
#
loop_
_entity.id
_entity.type
_entity.pdbx_description
1 polymer ?
#
loop_
_entity_poly.entity_id
_entity_poly.type
_entity_poly.pdbx_seq_one_letter_code
_entity_poly.pdbx_strand_id
1 'polypeptide(L)'
;MKKLILFVVILFAVSASAVVAGQSVLAESSDKVSYKLAALETLLRNVDREPMDRNSRLRLQRAEYYFSRAAELQEANWDQRALEHIRRSNNLLQLRASELESAM
;
A
#
# COMPACT_ATOMS: atom_id res chain seq x y z
N MET A 1 -10.00 42.45 -29.30
CA MET A 1 -10.62 41.89 -28.08
C MET A 1 -11.16 40.47 -28.26
N LYS A 2 -11.94 40.16 -29.32
CA LYS A 2 -12.49 38.80 -29.56
C LYS A 2 -11.44 37.66 -29.66
N LYS A 3 -10.26 37.92 -30.23
CA LYS A 3 -9.16 36.92 -30.35
C LYS A 3 -8.48 36.58 -29.01
N LEU A 4 -8.51 37.48 -28.04
CA LEU A 4 -7.91 37.29 -26.71
C LEU A 4 -8.77 36.36 -25.83
N ILE A 5 -10.09 36.49 -25.94
CA ILE A 5 -11.07 35.67 -25.21
C ILE A 5 -10.99 34.20 -25.67
N LEU A 6 -10.85 33.97 -26.97
CA LEU A 6 -10.72 32.61 -27.52
C LEU A 6 -9.45 31.90 -27.01
N PHE A 7 -8.36 32.64 -26.84
CA PHE A 7 -7.09 32.10 -26.36
C PHE A 7 -7.17 31.67 -24.89
N VAL A 8 -7.87 32.44 -24.04
CA VAL A 8 -8.07 32.12 -22.61
C VAL A 8 -8.95 30.88 -22.43
N VAL A 9 -10.01 30.73 -23.23
CA VAL A 9 -10.90 29.55 -23.17
C VAL A 9 -10.18 28.26 -23.57
N ILE A 10 -9.30 28.32 -24.59
CA ILE A 10 -8.51 27.16 -25.01
C ILE A 10 -7.47 26.78 -23.94
N LEU A 11 -6.83 27.75 -23.30
CA LEU A 11 -5.85 27.49 -22.23
C LEU A 11 -6.52 26.83 -21.00
N PHE A 12 -7.75 27.21 -20.68
CA PHE A 12 -8.53 26.62 -19.58
C PHE A 12 -9.00 25.19 -19.89
N ALA A 13 -9.33 24.89 -21.16
CA ALA A 13 -9.75 23.56 -21.58
C ALA A 13 -8.59 22.53 -21.53
N VAL A 14 -7.36 22.96 -21.85
CA VAL A 14 -6.17 22.09 -21.80
C VAL A 14 -5.77 21.78 -20.34
N SER A 15 -5.92 22.74 -19.43
CA SER A 15 -5.59 22.55 -18.02
C SER A 15 -6.60 21.64 -17.30
N ALA A 16 -7.88 21.66 -17.67
CA ALA A 16 -8.88 20.73 -17.11
C ALA A 16 -8.59 19.26 -17.47
N SER A 17 -8.06 18.98 -18.66
CA SER A 17 -7.78 17.60 -19.11
C SER A 17 -6.57 16.97 -18.39
N ALA A 18 -5.57 17.77 -18.04
CA ALA A 18 -4.39 17.30 -17.31
C ALA A 18 -4.70 16.91 -15.86
N VAL A 19 -5.64 17.62 -15.21
CA VAL A 19 -6.05 17.34 -13.83
C VAL A 19 -6.80 16.00 -13.73
N VAL A 20 -7.68 15.71 -14.70
CA VAL A 20 -8.46 14.46 -14.73
C VAL A 20 -7.56 13.24 -14.93
N ALA A 21 -6.54 13.34 -15.80
CA ALA A 21 -5.59 12.25 -16.02
C ALA A 21 -4.69 11.98 -14.80
N GLY A 22 -4.34 13.02 -14.02
CA GLY A 22 -3.60 12.84 -12.77
C GLY A 22 -4.43 12.16 -11.67
N GLN A 23 -5.73 12.47 -11.58
CA GLN A 23 -6.63 11.85 -10.60
C GLN A 23 -6.91 10.38 -10.87
N SER A 24 -7.05 9.96 -12.13
CA SER A 24 -7.30 8.55 -12.45
C SER A 24 -6.13 7.64 -12.09
N VAL A 25 -4.89 8.10 -12.33
CA VAL A 25 -3.68 7.34 -11.98
C VAL A 25 -3.49 7.24 -10.46
N LEU A 26 -3.79 8.31 -9.72
CA LEU A 26 -3.74 8.29 -8.26
C LEU A 26 -4.82 7.38 -7.65
N ALA A 27 -6.03 7.36 -8.21
CA ALA A 27 -7.10 6.47 -7.78
C ALA A 27 -6.75 4.99 -8.01
N GLU A 28 -6.25 4.63 -9.19
CA GLU A 28 -5.85 3.25 -9.51
C GLU A 28 -4.72 2.74 -8.60
N SER A 29 -3.75 3.60 -8.31
CA SER A 29 -2.68 3.34 -7.34
C SER A 29 -3.23 3.04 -5.94
N SER A 30 -4.13 3.90 -5.45
CA SER A 30 -4.71 3.81 -4.11
C SER A 30 -5.57 2.54 -3.92
N ASP A 31 -6.35 2.17 -4.94
CA ASP A 31 -7.16 0.93 -4.92
C ASP A 31 -6.27 -0.31 -4.78
N LYS A 32 -5.15 -0.33 -5.49
CA LYS A 32 -4.18 -1.44 -5.43
C LYS A 32 -3.52 -1.56 -4.06
N VAL A 33 -3.21 -0.45 -3.40
CA VAL A 33 -2.68 -0.46 -2.02
C VAL A 33 -3.74 -1.01 -1.06
N SER A 34 -4.97 -0.48 -1.15
CA SER A 34 -6.10 -0.90 -0.30
C SER A 34 -6.34 -2.41 -0.35
N TYR A 35 -6.40 -2.97 -1.56
CA TYR A 35 -6.57 -4.41 -1.76
C TYR A 35 -5.45 -5.23 -1.10
N LYS A 36 -4.19 -4.82 -1.28
CA LYS A 36 -3.03 -5.52 -0.72
C LYS A 36 -2.96 -5.40 0.80
N LEU A 37 -3.35 -4.26 1.36
CA LEU A 37 -3.39 -4.05 2.79
C LEU A 37 -4.46 -4.94 3.45
N ALA A 38 -5.65 -5.04 2.85
CA ALA A 38 -6.72 -5.93 3.33
C ALA A 38 -6.34 -7.42 3.27
N ALA A 39 -5.64 -7.83 2.20
CA ALA A 39 -5.10 -9.19 2.10
C ALA A 39 -4.08 -9.48 3.22
N LEU A 40 -3.16 -8.54 3.47
CA LEU A 40 -2.15 -8.66 4.53
C LEU A 40 -2.77 -8.69 5.94
N GLU A 41 -3.78 -7.87 6.19
CA GLU A 41 -4.54 -7.90 7.44
C GLU A 41 -5.15 -9.27 7.70
N THR A 42 -5.71 -9.89 6.65
CA THR A 42 -6.27 -11.24 6.73
C THR A 42 -5.21 -12.29 7.04
N LEU A 43 -4.02 -12.19 6.46
CA LEU A 43 -2.89 -13.07 6.81
C LEU A 43 -2.48 -12.91 8.28
N LEU A 44 -2.39 -11.68 8.77
CA LEU A 44 -2.03 -11.40 10.17
C LEU A 44 -3.07 -11.93 11.15
N ARG A 45 -4.37 -11.82 10.83
CA ARG A 45 -5.45 -12.38 11.66
C ARG A 45 -5.34 -13.90 11.83
N ASN A 46 -4.92 -14.60 10.79
CA ASN A 46 -4.86 -16.07 10.77
C ASN A 46 -3.53 -16.64 11.27
N VAL A 47 -2.59 -15.79 11.65
CA VAL A 47 -1.27 -16.22 12.10
C VAL A 47 -1.30 -16.65 13.57
N ASP A 48 -0.62 -17.75 13.90
CA ASP A 48 -0.42 -18.15 15.30
C ASP A 48 0.29 -17.04 16.08
N ARG A 49 -0.29 -16.61 17.20
CA ARG A 49 0.13 -15.45 18.00
C ARG A 49 1.14 -15.78 19.08
N GLU A 50 1.31 -17.06 19.41
CA GLU A 50 2.18 -17.50 20.50
C GLU A 50 3.26 -18.48 20.02
N PRO A 51 4.13 -18.08 19.06
CA PRO A 51 5.21 -18.95 18.64
C PRO A 51 6.16 -19.26 19.81
N MET A 52 6.50 -20.54 19.96
CA MET A 52 7.45 -21.01 20.97
C MET A 52 8.85 -20.42 20.76
N ASP A 53 9.27 -20.24 19.50
CA ASP A 53 10.55 -19.66 19.11
C ASP A 53 10.55 -18.12 19.18
N ARG A 54 11.60 -17.56 19.81
CA ARG A 54 11.82 -16.12 19.93
C ARG A 54 11.91 -15.42 18.57
N ASN A 55 12.57 -16.02 17.59
CA ASN A 55 12.78 -15.39 16.28
C ASN A 55 11.46 -15.27 15.52
N SER A 56 10.61 -16.29 15.55
CA SER A 56 9.26 -16.28 15.00
C SER A 56 8.40 -15.19 15.65
N ARG A 57 8.51 -15.01 16.97
CA ARG A 57 7.84 -13.92 17.67
C ARG A 57 8.31 -12.54 17.19
N LEU A 58 9.63 -12.35 17.07
CA LEU A 58 10.19 -11.10 16.58
C LEU A 58 9.82 -10.82 15.12
N ARG A 59 9.73 -11.86 14.27
CA ARG A 59 9.28 -11.73 12.88
C ARG A 59 7.82 -11.28 12.83
N LEU A 60 6.95 -11.88 13.65
CA LEU A 60 5.54 -11.47 13.75
C LEU A 60 5.42 -10.01 14.19
N GLN A 61 6.08 -9.62 15.27
CA GLN A 61 6.07 -8.23 15.76
C GLN A 61 6.54 -7.23 14.69
N ARG A 62 7.59 -7.58 13.93
CA ARG A 62 8.07 -6.74 12.83
C ARG A 62 7.09 -6.69 11.66
N ALA A 63 6.40 -7.79 11.37
CA ALA A 63 5.37 -7.83 10.34
C ALA A 63 4.19 -6.92 10.71
N GLU A 64 3.75 -6.94 11.97
CA GLU A 64 2.71 -6.05 12.50
C GLU A 64 3.13 -4.59 12.45
N TYR A 65 4.38 -4.28 12.85
CA TYR A 65 4.92 -2.93 12.74
C TYR A 65 4.87 -2.40 11.30
N TYR A 66 5.30 -3.20 10.33
CA TYR A 66 5.25 -2.79 8.93
C TYR A 66 3.83 -2.69 8.38
N PHE A 67 2.91 -3.53 8.84
CA PHE A 67 1.49 -3.41 8.50
C PHE A 67 0.90 -2.09 9.02
N SER A 68 1.09 -1.77 10.30
CA SER A 68 0.65 -0.51 10.91
C SER A 68 1.22 0.68 10.12
N ARG A 69 2.52 0.65 9.81
CA ARG A 69 3.15 1.73 9.06
C ARG A 69 2.64 1.85 7.63
N ALA A 70 2.28 0.74 6.99
CA ALA A 70 1.67 0.76 5.67
C ALA A 70 0.28 1.43 5.68
N ALA A 71 -0.54 1.14 6.69
CA ALA A 71 -1.86 1.77 6.85
C ALA A 71 -1.73 3.30 7.01
N GLU A 72 -0.85 3.76 7.88
CA GLU A 72 -0.56 5.20 8.08
C GLU A 72 -0.08 5.87 6.78
N LEU A 73 0.74 5.18 5.99
CA LEU A 73 1.25 5.69 4.72
C LEU A 73 0.16 5.74 3.64
N GLN A 74 -0.75 4.77 3.62
CA GLN A 74 -1.89 4.76 2.71
C GLN A 74 -2.84 5.92 3.03
N GLU A 75 -3.15 6.15 4.31
CA GLU A 75 -3.98 7.29 4.75
C GLU A 75 -3.36 8.64 4.35
N ALA A 76 -2.02 8.72 4.32
CA ALA A 76 -1.27 9.89 3.84
C ALA A 76 -1.12 9.96 2.32
N ASN A 77 -1.73 9.06 1.53
CA ASN A 77 -1.58 8.92 0.08
C ASN A 77 -0.13 8.69 -0.38
N TRP A 78 0.69 8.03 0.43
CA TRP A 78 2.09 7.68 0.14
C TRP A 78 2.19 6.23 -0.37
N ASP A 79 1.45 5.93 -1.44
CA ASP A 79 1.19 4.58 -1.93
C ASP A 79 2.45 3.75 -2.21
N GLN A 80 3.48 4.34 -2.82
CA GLN A 80 4.74 3.65 -3.10
C GLN A 80 5.42 3.18 -1.80
N ARG A 81 5.44 4.02 -0.77
CA ARG A 81 6.01 3.65 0.53
C ARG A 81 5.11 2.66 1.25
N ALA A 82 3.78 2.81 1.17
CA ALA A 82 2.85 1.83 1.72
C ALA A 82 3.09 0.43 1.11
N LEU A 83 3.26 0.34 -0.22
CA LEU A 83 3.58 -0.91 -0.91
C LEU A 83 4.91 -1.54 -0.46
N GLU A 84 5.95 -0.74 -0.23
CA GLU A 84 7.21 -1.25 0.31
C GLU A 84 7.03 -1.89 1.69
N HIS A 85 6.26 -1.24 2.56
CA HIS A 85 5.97 -1.73 3.90
C HIS A 85 5.08 -2.99 3.88
N ILE A 86 4.06 -3.03 3.02
CA ILE A 86 3.25 -4.23 2.78
C ILE A 86 4.15 -5.40 2.36
N ARG A 87 5.05 -5.18 1.39
CA ARG A 87 5.97 -6.23 0.92
C ARG A 87 6.87 -6.74 2.05
N ARG A 88 7.44 -5.84 2.87
CA ARG A 88 8.29 -6.23 4.01
C ARG A 88 7.52 -7.06 5.03
N SER A 89 6.30 -6.65 5.38
CA SER A 89 5.42 -7.40 6.27
C SER A 89 5.13 -8.79 5.72
N ASN A 90 4.70 -8.87 4.46
CA ASN A 90 4.40 -10.15 3.80
C ASN A 90 5.62 -11.09 3.73
N ASN A 91 6.80 -10.58 3.42
CA ASN A 91 8.02 -11.38 3.38
C ASN A 91 8.35 -12.01 4.75
N LEU A 92 8.12 -11.27 5.85
CA LEU A 92 8.34 -11.81 7.20
C LEU A 92 7.35 -12.94 7.54
N LEU A 93 6.10 -12.80 7.11
CA LEU A 93 5.08 -13.84 7.30
C LEU A 93 5.38 -15.09 6.47
N GLN A 94 5.84 -14.92 5.23
CA GLN A 94 6.24 -16.04 4.36
C GLN A 94 7.45 -16.79 4.91
N LEU A 95 8.48 -16.08 5.39
CA LEU A 95 9.64 -16.71 6.03
C LEU A 95 9.24 -17.52 7.26
N ARG A 96 8.31 -17.00 8.07
CA ARG A 96 7.77 -17.74 9.21
C ARG A 96 7.03 -19.01 8.77
N ALA A 97 6.20 -18.93 7.73
CA ALA A 97 5.47 -20.09 7.21
C ALA A 97 6.45 -21.19 6.73
N SER A 98 7.50 -20.82 5.98
CA SER A 98 8.49 -21.80 5.51
C SER A 98 9.28 -22.46 6.64
N GLU A 99 9.55 -21.73 7.73
CA GLU A 99 10.23 -22.31 8.91
C GLU A 99 9.34 -23.32 9.62
N LEU A 100 8.03 -23.05 9.71
CA LEU A 100 7.08 -23.97 10.29
C LEU A 100 6.96 -25.25 9.45
N GLU A 101 6.86 -25.12 8.13
CA GLU A 101 6.82 -26.26 7.20
C GLU A 101 8.08 -27.12 7.27
N SER A 102 9.25 -26.50 7.47
CA SER A 102 10.53 -27.22 7.57
C SER A 102 10.76 -27.91 8.92
N ALA A 103 9.95 -27.57 9.93
CA ALA A 103 10.06 -28.12 11.29
C ALA A 103 9.08 -29.26 11.58
N MET A 104 8.19 -29.58 10.63
CA MET A 104 7.23 -30.70 10.67
C MET A 104 7.81 -31.95 10.01
#